data_AF-A0A327HK37-F1
#
_entry.id   AF-A0A327HK37-F1
#
_cell.length_a   1.000
_cell.length_b   1.000
_cell.length_c   1.000
_cell.angle_alpha   90.00
_cell.angle_beta   90.00
_cell.angle_gamma   90.00
#
_symmetry.space_group_name_H-M   'P 1'
#
loop_
_entity.id
_entity.type
_entity.pdbx_description
1 polymer ?
#
loop_
_entity_poly.entity_id
_entity_poly.type
_entity_poly.pdbx_seq_one_letter_code
_entity_poly.pdbx_strand_id
1 'polypeptide(L)'
;MKKVIALAILLSLIGQSQALPDGIGDRGDDGCLCHGGSDETTTVTFDGLPEVYNSSEEYNLTLTIQSPVEQNDVQGGFRVIISQGQLIGEGWQLIDEGYTHSTEINDRREWNVVWIAPVQDDELATFVIHGNAVNGDGGASGDEWNSLSIAVPGPNYTGEVTTPELSGKEVTGIQMAVGAIGIIALLSLAFYAIKD
;
A
#
# COMPACT_ATOMS: atom_id res chain seq x y z
N MET A 1 -4.35 39.31 -13.37
CA MET A 1 -3.72 38.30 -14.29
C MET A 1 -2.41 37.69 -13.77
N LYS A 2 -1.32 38.46 -13.51
CA LYS A 2 -0.03 37.87 -13.06
C LYS A 2 -0.12 37.07 -11.75
N LYS A 3 -0.93 37.54 -10.77
CA LYS A 3 -1.17 36.85 -9.49
C LYS A 3 -1.95 35.54 -9.66
N VAL A 4 -2.92 35.52 -10.57
CA VAL A 4 -3.73 34.32 -10.91
C VAL A 4 -2.86 33.27 -11.61
N ILE A 5 -1.99 33.70 -12.53
CA ILE A 5 -1.02 32.81 -13.18
C ILE A 5 -0.02 32.27 -12.15
N ALA A 6 0.49 33.11 -11.25
CA ALA A 6 1.40 32.67 -10.18
C ALA A 6 0.71 31.67 -9.21
N LEU A 7 -0.55 31.88 -8.86
CA LEU A 7 -1.33 30.98 -8.03
C LEU A 7 -1.60 29.65 -8.76
N ALA A 8 -1.98 29.68 -10.04
CA ALA A 8 -2.15 28.47 -10.84
C ALA A 8 -0.84 27.66 -10.98
N ILE A 9 0.29 28.33 -11.15
CA ILE A 9 1.62 27.69 -11.17
C ILE A 9 1.93 27.08 -9.79
N LEU A 10 1.69 27.80 -8.70
CA LEU A 10 1.90 27.27 -7.35
C LEU A 10 1.04 26.05 -7.07
N LEU A 11 -0.23 26.06 -7.47
CA LEU A 11 -1.14 24.91 -7.31
C LEU A 11 -0.75 23.72 -8.20
N SER A 12 -0.20 23.96 -9.39
CA SER A 12 0.29 22.88 -10.27
C SER A 12 1.55 22.17 -9.76
N LEU A 13 2.25 22.76 -8.79
CA LEU A 13 3.42 22.17 -8.13
C LEU A 13 3.05 21.32 -6.90
N ILE A 14 1.78 21.34 -6.47
CA ILE A 14 1.29 20.58 -5.31
C ILE A 14 0.72 19.26 -5.84
N GLY A 15 1.27 18.12 -5.40
CA GLY A 15 0.64 16.82 -5.62
C GLY A 15 1.13 16.00 -6.81
N GLN A 16 2.35 16.21 -7.31
CA GLN A 16 2.97 15.20 -8.18
C GLN A 16 3.52 14.06 -7.32
N SER A 17 2.77 12.97 -7.19
CA SER A 17 3.32 11.70 -6.74
C SER A 17 4.21 11.15 -7.86
N GLN A 18 5.46 10.85 -7.52
CA GLN A 18 6.36 10.12 -8.42
C GLN A 18 6.24 8.64 -8.09
N ALA A 19 6.21 7.79 -9.12
CA ALA A 19 6.34 6.36 -8.94
C ALA A 19 7.66 6.05 -8.21
N LEU A 20 7.63 5.05 -7.32
CA LEU A 20 8.78 4.56 -6.58
C LEU A 20 9.09 3.14 -7.06
N PRO A 21 9.80 2.98 -8.20
CA PRO A 21 10.00 1.68 -8.83
C PRO A 21 10.94 0.75 -8.05
N ASP A 22 11.64 1.26 -7.03
CA ASP A 22 12.60 0.53 -6.19
C ASP A 22 12.08 0.33 -4.75
N GLY A 23 10.77 0.19 -4.60
CA GLY A 23 10.14 -0.07 -3.30
C GLY A 23 9.71 1.18 -2.53
N ILE A 24 8.92 0.93 -1.49
CA ILE A 24 8.37 1.96 -0.59
C ILE A 24 8.55 1.56 0.87
N GLY A 25 8.91 2.54 1.71
CA GLY A 25 8.99 2.43 3.16
C GLY A 25 7.65 2.69 3.84
N ASP A 26 7.71 3.33 5.01
CA ASP A 26 6.57 3.62 5.90
C ASP A 26 5.40 4.36 5.23
N ARG A 27 5.66 5.14 4.18
CA ARG A 27 4.64 5.81 3.36
C ARG A 27 3.64 4.86 2.71
N GLY A 28 3.98 3.57 2.59
CA GLY A 28 3.10 2.52 2.07
C GLY A 28 2.30 1.80 3.15
N ASP A 29 2.46 2.10 4.43
CA ASP A 29 1.88 1.33 5.55
C ASP A 29 0.36 1.48 5.67
N ASP A 30 -0.20 2.56 5.11
CA ASP A 30 -1.64 2.79 5.01
C ASP A 30 -2.16 2.52 3.59
N GLY A 31 -1.36 1.84 2.75
CA GLY A 31 -1.67 1.55 1.36
C GLY A 31 -1.01 2.46 0.34
N CYS A 32 -1.37 2.28 -0.93
CA CYS A 32 -0.70 2.94 -2.06
C CYS A 32 -1.35 4.30 -2.38
N LEU A 33 -1.49 5.16 -1.38
CA LEU A 33 -2.24 6.42 -1.45
C LEU A 33 -1.71 7.44 -2.49
N CYS A 34 -0.47 7.25 -2.95
CA CYS A 34 0.10 8.01 -4.06
C CYS A 34 -0.60 7.73 -5.40
N HIS A 35 -1.33 6.62 -5.51
CA HIS A 35 -2.06 6.13 -6.69
C HIS A 35 -3.59 6.28 -6.53
N GLY A 36 -4.05 7.08 -5.57
CA GLY A 36 -5.48 7.30 -5.31
C GLY A 36 -6.05 6.38 -4.23
N GLY A 37 -7.36 6.18 -4.25
CA GLY A 37 -8.06 5.28 -3.33
C GLY A 37 -7.90 3.81 -3.76
N SER A 38 -8.16 2.88 -2.85
CA SER A 38 -8.18 1.45 -3.19
C SER A 38 -9.34 1.10 -4.11
N ASP A 39 -9.18 0.10 -4.97
CA ASP A 39 -10.19 -0.33 -5.94
C ASP A 39 -10.49 -1.83 -5.83
N GLU A 40 -11.78 -2.18 -5.83
CA GLU A 40 -12.27 -3.56 -5.64
C GLU A 40 -12.02 -4.47 -6.85
N THR A 41 -11.71 -3.91 -8.03
CA THR A 41 -11.30 -4.69 -9.21
C THR A 41 -9.87 -5.20 -9.12
N THR A 42 -9.09 -4.68 -8.16
CA THR A 42 -7.78 -5.21 -7.80
C THR A 42 -7.90 -6.08 -6.55
N THR A 43 -7.38 -7.30 -6.62
CA THR A 43 -7.40 -8.26 -5.51
C THR A 43 -5.98 -8.69 -5.17
N VAL A 44 -5.72 -8.83 -3.87
CA VAL A 44 -4.45 -9.29 -3.31
C VAL A 44 -4.71 -10.64 -2.65
N THR A 45 -3.93 -11.66 -3.01
CA THR A 45 -3.96 -12.97 -2.34
C THR A 45 -2.58 -13.31 -1.79
N PHE A 46 -2.57 -14.04 -0.68
CA PHE A 46 -1.35 -14.51 -0.04
C PHE A 46 -1.53 -15.97 0.36
N ASP A 47 -1.18 -16.84 -0.58
CA ASP A 47 -1.50 -18.26 -0.54
C ASP A 47 -0.36 -19.06 0.10
N GLY A 48 -0.69 -20.17 0.76
CA GLY A 48 0.28 -21.07 1.41
C GLY A 48 0.41 -20.92 2.93
N LEU A 49 -0.26 -19.94 3.53
CA LEU A 49 -0.31 -19.80 5.00
C LEU A 49 -1.09 -20.97 5.64
N PRO A 50 -0.67 -21.47 6.81
CA PRO A 50 -1.42 -22.46 7.55
C PRO A 50 -2.57 -21.80 8.34
N GLU A 51 -3.54 -22.60 8.81
CA GLU A 51 -4.55 -22.12 9.78
C GLU A 51 -3.93 -21.86 11.17
N VAL A 52 -2.91 -22.64 11.54
CA VAL A 52 -2.13 -22.54 12.78
C VAL A 52 -0.66 -22.81 12.43
N TYR A 53 0.26 -21.93 12.80
CA TYR A 53 1.69 -22.13 12.49
C TYR A 53 2.38 -23.02 13.53
N ASN A 54 3.44 -23.74 13.15
CA ASN A 54 4.36 -24.35 14.10
C ASN A 54 5.60 -23.46 14.29
N SER A 55 6.17 -23.47 15.49
CA SER A 55 7.35 -22.67 15.83
C SER A 55 8.50 -22.89 14.86
N SER A 56 9.04 -21.80 14.32
CA SER A 56 10.19 -21.80 13.41
C SER A 56 10.02 -22.64 12.14
N GLU A 57 8.79 -23.03 11.79
CA GLU A 57 8.51 -23.71 10.53
C GLU A 57 8.57 -22.72 9.37
N GLU A 58 9.02 -23.21 8.22
CA GLU A 58 9.11 -22.45 6.97
C GLU A 58 7.90 -22.78 6.08
N TYR A 59 7.16 -21.76 5.69
CA TYR A 59 6.02 -21.87 4.77
C TYR A 59 6.38 -21.21 3.45
N ASN A 60 6.21 -21.94 2.35
CA ASN A 60 6.35 -21.39 1.00
C ASN A 60 5.04 -20.71 0.63
N LEU A 61 5.10 -19.40 0.39
CA LEU A 61 3.96 -18.54 0.14
C LEU A 61 4.04 -17.93 -1.25
N THR A 62 2.87 -17.59 -1.80
CA THR A 62 2.75 -16.86 -3.06
C THR A 62 1.88 -15.62 -2.86
N LEU A 63 2.46 -14.44 -3.09
CA LEU A 63 1.74 -13.17 -3.17
C LEU A 63 1.29 -12.94 -4.60
N THR A 64 -0.01 -12.75 -4.82
CA THR A 64 -0.57 -12.47 -6.14
C THR A 64 -1.41 -11.20 -6.14
N ILE A 65 -1.24 -10.37 -7.16
CA ILE A 65 -2.11 -9.22 -7.45
C ILE A 65 -2.85 -9.49 -8.76
N GLN A 66 -4.18 -9.59 -8.69
CA GLN A 66 -5.02 -9.71 -9.88
C GLN A 66 -5.77 -8.40 -10.10
N SER A 67 -5.67 -7.83 -11.30
CA SER A 67 -6.23 -6.52 -11.62
C SER A 67 -6.46 -6.38 -13.14
N PRO A 68 -7.46 -5.61 -13.59
CA PRO A 68 -7.66 -5.30 -15.01
C PRO A 68 -6.64 -4.29 -15.56
N VAL A 69 -5.81 -3.66 -14.72
CA VAL A 69 -4.76 -2.71 -15.16
C VAL A 69 -3.82 -3.40 -16.14
N GLU A 70 -3.51 -2.72 -17.25
CA GLU A 70 -2.62 -3.22 -18.30
C GLU A 70 -1.24 -3.64 -17.74
N GLN A 71 -0.67 -4.72 -18.27
CA GLN A 71 0.67 -5.19 -17.89
C GLN A 71 1.68 -4.77 -18.96
N ASN A 72 2.62 -3.92 -18.55
CA ASN A 72 3.75 -3.47 -19.38
C ASN A 72 5.07 -3.95 -18.76
N ASP A 73 6.19 -3.26 -19.02
CA ASP A 73 7.50 -3.64 -18.48
C ASP A 73 7.54 -3.57 -16.94
N VAL A 74 6.90 -2.56 -16.35
CA VAL A 74 6.65 -2.46 -14.90
C VAL A 74 5.17 -2.74 -14.67
N GLN A 75 4.86 -3.68 -13.78
CA GLN A 75 3.52 -4.25 -13.62
C GLN A 75 2.97 -4.12 -12.22
N GLY A 76 3.81 -4.07 -11.19
CA GLY A 76 3.31 -3.92 -9.84
C GLY A 76 4.38 -3.76 -8.77
N GLY A 77 3.87 -3.61 -7.55
CA GLY A 77 4.66 -3.50 -6.35
C GLY A 77 3.84 -3.84 -5.13
N PHE A 78 4.51 -3.99 -3.98
CA PHE A 78 3.83 -4.33 -2.75
C PHE A 78 4.49 -3.69 -1.53
N ARG A 79 3.71 -3.62 -0.45
CA ARG A 79 4.14 -3.37 0.92
C ARG A 79 3.56 -4.46 1.81
N VAL A 80 4.40 -5.15 2.57
CA VAL A 80 4.01 -6.24 3.48
C VAL A 80 4.55 -5.95 4.87
N ILE A 81 3.66 -5.81 5.84
CA ILE A 81 3.98 -5.61 7.25
C ILE A 81 3.57 -6.87 7.99
N ILE A 82 4.47 -7.42 8.80
CA ILE A 82 4.21 -8.60 9.63
C ILE A 82 4.51 -8.31 11.09
N SER A 83 3.73 -8.87 12.01
CA SER A 83 4.01 -8.74 13.45
C SER A 83 5.02 -9.76 13.96
N GLN A 84 5.07 -10.94 13.34
CA GLN A 84 5.86 -12.08 13.82
C GLN A 84 6.52 -12.85 12.68
N GLY A 85 7.69 -13.41 12.99
CA GLY A 85 8.50 -14.16 12.03
C GLY A 85 9.26 -13.25 11.07
N GLN A 86 9.69 -13.81 9.94
CA GLN A 86 10.43 -13.10 8.91
C GLN A 86 10.08 -13.62 7.52
N LEU A 87 10.14 -12.74 6.53
CA LEU A 87 9.93 -13.09 5.12
C LEU A 87 11.27 -13.10 4.39
N ILE A 88 11.48 -14.13 3.57
CA ILE A 88 12.66 -14.28 2.72
C ILE A 88 12.18 -14.52 1.29
N GLY A 89 12.31 -13.49 0.45
CA GLY A 89 11.97 -13.54 -0.97
C GLY A 89 13.12 -13.02 -1.81
N GLU A 90 13.34 -13.63 -2.97
CA GLU A 90 14.35 -13.16 -3.91
C GLU A 90 13.97 -11.77 -4.44
N GLY A 91 14.87 -10.80 -4.31
CA GLY A 91 14.64 -9.41 -4.73
C GLY A 91 13.73 -8.60 -3.81
N TRP A 92 13.20 -9.17 -2.72
CA TRP A 92 12.44 -8.45 -1.69
C TRP A 92 13.39 -7.60 -0.84
N GLN A 93 12.94 -6.41 -0.44
CA GLN A 93 13.69 -5.48 0.40
C GLN A 93 12.96 -5.23 1.71
N LEU A 94 13.70 -5.06 2.81
CA LEU A 94 13.16 -4.59 4.10
C LEU A 94 13.52 -3.12 4.28
N ILE A 95 12.52 -2.24 4.25
CA ILE A 95 12.67 -0.78 4.38
C ILE A 95 11.68 -0.33 5.45
N ASP A 96 12.13 0.44 6.44
CA ASP A 96 11.27 0.99 7.50
C ASP A 96 10.31 -0.08 8.08
N GLU A 97 10.87 -1.21 8.54
CA GLU A 97 10.15 -2.31 9.21
C GLU A 97 9.06 -3.04 8.38
N GLY A 98 9.03 -2.85 7.06
CA GLY A 98 8.16 -3.62 6.18
C GLY A 98 8.85 -4.07 4.90
N TYR A 99 8.34 -5.14 4.32
CA TYR A 99 8.88 -5.74 3.11
C TYR A 99 8.27 -5.08 1.88
N THR A 100 9.08 -4.86 0.85
CA THR A 100 8.65 -4.26 -0.41
C THR A 100 9.39 -4.87 -1.60
N HIS A 101 8.84 -4.66 -2.78
CA HIS A 101 9.46 -4.98 -4.05
C HIS A 101 10.69 -4.11 -4.36
N SER A 102 11.56 -4.57 -5.25
CA SER A 102 12.64 -3.79 -5.85
C SER A 102 12.43 -3.62 -7.35
N THR A 103 13.28 -2.83 -8.00
CA THR A 103 13.32 -2.71 -9.46
C THR A 103 13.52 -4.03 -10.21
N GLU A 104 14.13 -5.04 -9.58
CA GLU A 104 14.41 -6.34 -10.21
C GLU A 104 13.17 -7.25 -10.30
N ILE A 105 12.14 -6.97 -9.49
CA ILE A 105 10.94 -7.81 -9.35
C ILE A 105 9.64 -7.03 -9.56
N ASN A 106 9.69 -5.83 -10.13
CA ASN A 106 8.51 -4.99 -10.38
C ASN A 106 7.82 -5.27 -11.74
N ASP A 107 8.39 -6.18 -12.54
CA ASP A 107 7.95 -6.63 -13.87
C ASP A 107 6.93 -7.78 -13.81
N ARG A 108 6.33 -8.02 -12.64
CA ARG A 108 5.39 -9.12 -12.40
C ARG A 108 4.34 -8.73 -11.36
N ARG A 109 3.34 -9.60 -11.18
CA ARG A 109 2.28 -9.47 -10.16
C ARG A 109 2.12 -10.73 -9.31
N GLU A 110 3.09 -11.64 -9.40
CA GLU A 110 3.16 -12.88 -8.63
C GLU A 110 4.58 -13.05 -8.09
N TRP A 111 4.71 -13.24 -6.78
CA TRP A 111 6.00 -13.41 -6.10
C TRP A 111 5.96 -14.59 -5.15
N ASN A 112 7.02 -15.38 -5.15
CA ASN A 112 7.24 -16.43 -4.16
C ASN A 112 8.07 -15.88 -3.01
N VAL A 113 7.70 -16.25 -1.79
CA VAL A 113 8.38 -15.83 -0.56
C VAL A 113 8.28 -16.94 0.48
N VAL A 114 9.29 -17.09 1.31
CA VAL A 114 9.26 -18.00 2.46
C VAL A 114 8.95 -17.19 3.70
N TRP A 115 7.92 -17.57 4.45
CA TRP A 115 7.71 -17.08 5.80
C TRP A 115 8.28 -18.07 6.81
N ILE A 116 9.16 -17.59 7.67
CA ILE A 116 9.68 -18.35 8.81
C ILE A 116 8.90 -17.88 10.04
N ALA A 117 8.07 -18.76 10.58
CA ALA A 117 7.25 -18.50 11.75
C ALA A 117 8.11 -18.16 12.99
N PRO A 118 7.58 -17.41 13.97
CA PRO A 118 8.31 -17.10 15.21
C PRO A 118 8.67 -18.37 15.98
N VAL A 119 9.62 -18.25 16.93
CA VAL A 119 9.97 -19.34 17.85
C VAL A 119 8.85 -19.58 18.87
N GLN A 120 8.20 -18.50 19.30
CA GLN A 120 7.06 -18.52 20.23
C GLN A 120 5.87 -19.23 19.58
N ASP A 121 5.17 -20.06 20.36
CA ASP A 121 3.99 -20.81 19.91
C ASP A 121 2.68 -20.27 20.52
N ASP A 122 2.77 -19.22 21.32
CA ASP A 122 1.69 -18.54 22.03
C ASP A 122 1.41 -17.13 21.49
N GLU A 123 1.97 -16.78 20.33
CA GLU A 123 1.83 -15.48 19.67
C GLU A 123 0.84 -15.52 18.49
N LEU A 124 0.26 -14.37 18.15
CA LEU A 124 -0.54 -14.18 16.93
C LEU A 124 0.30 -13.48 15.86
N ALA A 125 0.59 -14.19 14.77
CA ALA A 125 1.25 -13.60 13.61
C ALA A 125 0.21 -12.88 12.75
N THR A 126 0.40 -11.60 12.47
CA THR A 126 -0.48 -10.82 11.60
C THR A 126 0.27 -10.34 10.37
N PHE A 127 -0.48 -10.15 9.29
CA PHE A 127 0.02 -9.72 7.99
C PHE A 127 -0.89 -8.61 7.48
N VAL A 128 -0.32 -7.48 7.11
CA VAL A 128 -0.97 -6.42 6.35
C VAL A 128 -0.24 -6.28 5.03
N ILE A 129 -0.95 -6.46 3.93
CA ILE A 129 -0.38 -6.49 2.59
C ILE A 129 -1.12 -5.48 1.73
N HIS A 130 -0.37 -4.57 1.13
CA HIS A 130 -0.86 -3.65 0.11
C HIS A 130 -0.23 -4.04 -1.22
N GLY A 131 -1.06 -4.32 -2.22
CA GLY A 131 -0.63 -4.65 -3.57
C GLY A 131 -1.05 -3.57 -4.54
N ASN A 132 -0.10 -3.08 -5.34
CA ASN A 132 -0.31 -2.09 -6.38
C ASN A 132 -0.14 -2.74 -7.76
N ALA A 133 -1.16 -2.66 -8.62
CA ALA A 133 -1.09 -3.01 -10.02
C ALA A 133 -0.86 -1.72 -10.82
N VAL A 134 0.31 -1.59 -11.44
CA VAL A 134 0.65 -0.40 -12.23
C VAL A 134 0.58 -0.66 -13.72
N ASN A 135 0.34 0.40 -14.48
CA ASN A 135 0.28 0.37 -15.95
C ASN A 135 1.64 0.66 -16.61
N GLY A 136 2.68 1.00 -15.85
CA GLY A 136 4.04 1.22 -16.35
C GLY A 136 4.29 2.57 -17.05
N ASP A 137 3.39 3.55 -16.93
CA ASP A 137 3.56 4.88 -17.53
C ASP A 137 4.50 5.82 -16.76
N GLY A 138 4.97 5.37 -15.58
CA GLY A 138 5.87 6.10 -14.68
C GLY A 138 5.19 7.16 -13.82
N GLY A 139 3.87 7.33 -13.97
CA GLY A 139 3.00 8.12 -13.12
C GLY A 139 2.23 7.25 -12.13
N ALA A 140 1.18 7.82 -11.58
CA ALA A 140 0.26 7.14 -10.65
C ALA A 140 -1.16 7.03 -11.22
N SER A 141 -1.38 7.53 -12.45
CA SER A 141 -2.69 7.63 -13.06
C SER A 141 -3.03 6.33 -13.79
N GLY A 142 -4.17 5.71 -13.45
CA GLY A 142 -4.59 4.46 -14.06
C GLY A 142 -3.90 3.22 -13.47
N ASP A 143 -3.21 3.40 -12.35
CA ASP A 143 -2.80 2.32 -11.47
C ASP A 143 -3.93 2.05 -10.47
N GLU A 144 -4.03 0.82 -10.02
CA GLU A 144 -5.08 0.40 -9.08
C GLU A 144 -4.45 -0.47 -7.98
N TRP A 145 -4.93 -0.34 -6.75
CA TRP A 145 -4.36 -1.05 -5.61
C TRP A 145 -5.44 -1.51 -4.64
N ASN A 146 -5.11 -2.54 -3.86
CA ASN A 146 -5.97 -3.00 -2.78
C ASN A 146 -5.14 -3.61 -1.64
N SER A 147 -5.80 -3.99 -0.56
CA SER A 147 -5.17 -4.50 0.65
C SER A 147 -5.74 -5.85 1.10
N LEU A 148 -4.93 -6.59 1.84
CA LEU A 148 -5.29 -7.84 2.50
C LEU A 148 -4.76 -7.80 3.93
N SER A 149 -5.56 -8.30 4.88
CA SER A 149 -5.19 -8.41 6.29
C SER A 149 -5.51 -9.82 6.79
N ILE A 150 -4.52 -10.49 7.38
CA ILE A 150 -4.59 -11.90 7.81
C ILE A 150 -3.99 -12.03 9.21
N ALA A 151 -4.46 -13.01 9.97
CA ALA A 151 -3.89 -13.42 11.24
C ALA A 151 -3.79 -14.95 11.32
N VAL A 152 -2.66 -15.45 11.80
CA VAL A 152 -2.34 -16.88 11.95
C VAL A 152 -1.85 -17.11 13.39
N PRO A 153 -2.62 -17.82 14.24
CA PRO A 153 -2.24 -18.10 15.61
C PRO A 153 -1.19 -19.21 15.71
N GLY A 154 -0.40 -19.18 16.78
CA GLY A 154 0.37 -20.33 17.24
C GLY A 154 -0.52 -21.33 17.99
N PRO A 155 -0.09 -22.59 18.18
CA PRO A 155 -0.91 -23.65 18.76
C PRO A 155 -1.29 -23.40 20.23
N ASN A 156 -0.53 -22.57 20.94
CA ASN A 156 -0.80 -22.18 22.33
C ASN A 156 -1.36 -20.76 22.46
N TYR A 157 -1.69 -20.08 21.35
CA TYR A 157 -2.33 -18.78 21.40
C TYR A 157 -3.72 -18.90 22.04
N THR A 158 -3.99 -18.11 23.07
CA THR A 158 -5.26 -18.14 23.84
C THR A 158 -6.14 -16.91 23.65
N GLY A 159 -5.64 -15.91 22.92
CA GLY A 159 -6.37 -14.69 22.63
C GLY A 159 -7.39 -14.85 21.50
N GLU A 160 -8.05 -13.75 21.16
CA GLU A 160 -8.96 -13.70 20.02
C GLU A 160 -8.16 -13.54 18.71
N VAL A 161 -8.44 -14.39 17.73
CA VAL A 161 -7.81 -14.32 16.40
C VAL A 161 -8.47 -13.17 15.63
N THR A 162 -7.84 -12.00 15.69
CA THR A 162 -8.29 -10.78 15.02
C THR A 162 -7.26 -10.34 13.99
N THR A 163 -7.73 -9.88 12.84
CA THR A 163 -6.88 -9.31 11.80
C THR A 163 -6.72 -7.80 12.03
N PRO A 164 -5.55 -7.21 11.70
CA PRO A 164 -5.39 -5.76 11.74
C PRO A 164 -6.46 -5.03 10.92
N GLU A 165 -7.01 -3.93 11.46
CA GLU A 165 -7.91 -3.07 10.70
C GLU A 165 -7.16 -2.37 9.57
N LEU A 166 -7.73 -2.41 8.36
CA LEU A 166 -7.19 -1.68 7.23
C LEU A 166 -7.75 -0.26 7.25
N SER A 167 -6.87 0.75 7.29
CA SER A 167 -7.18 2.19 7.36
C SER A 167 -8.08 2.74 6.22
N GLY A 168 -8.43 1.92 5.22
CA GLY A 168 -8.93 2.34 3.92
C GLY A 168 -10.43 2.58 3.74
N LYS A 169 -11.25 2.69 4.79
CA LYS A 169 -12.72 2.76 4.60
C LYS A 169 -13.41 4.09 4.84
N GLU A 170 -12.83 5.07 5.52
CA GLU A 170 -13.56 6.31 5.79
C GLU A 170 -12.71 7.57 5.62
N VAL A 171 -13.01 8.36 4.59
CA VAL A 171 -12.70 9.79 4.62
C VAL A 171 -13.46 10.35 5.82
N THR A 172 -12.74 10.65 6.88
CA THR A 172 -13.34 11.15 8.12
C THR A 172 -14.06 12.48 7.82
N GLY A 173 -15.15 12.76 8.55
CA GLY A 173 -15.85 14.04 8.42
C GLY A 173 -14.94 15.26 8.63
N ILE A 174 -13.84 15.09 9.38
CA ILE A 174 -12.81 16.12 9.59
C ILE A 174 -12.00 16.35 8.31
N GLN A 175 -11.57 15.30 7.60
CA GLN A 175 -10.86 15.44 6.33
C GLN A 175 -11.73 16.12 5.27
N MET A 176 -13.03 15.77 5.21
CA MET A 176 -14.01 16.47 4.37
C MET A 176 -14.14 17.95 4.73
N ALA A 177 -14.23 18.27 6.03
CA ALA A 177 -14.35 19.65 6.50
C ALA A 177 -13.09 20.48 6.19
N VAL A 178 -11.90 19.92 6.42
CA VAL A 178 -10.61 20.55 6.09
C VAL A 178 -10.50 20.78 4.58
N GLY A 179 -10.85 19.78 3.76
CA GLY A 179 -10.90 19.91 2.31
C GLY A 179 -11.85 21.02 1.85
N ALA A 180 -13.06 21.07 2.42
CA ALA A 180 -14.05 22.11 2.11
C ALA A 180 -13.55 23.52 2.49
N ILE A 181 -12.93 23.68 3.67
CA ILE A 181 -12.33 24.95 4.10
C ILE A 181 -11.20 25.38 3.16
N GLY A 182 -10.33 24.43 2.76
CA GLY A 182 -9.27 24.68 1.79
C GLY A 182 -9.81 25.18 0.44
N ILE A 183 -10.85 24.54 -0.08
CA ILE A 183 -11.53 24.97 -1.32
C ILE A 183 -12.13 26.38 -1.16
N ILE A 184 -12.81 26.66 -0.06
CA ILE A 184 -13.42 27.98 0.21
C ILE A 184 -12.33 29.07 0.29
N ALA A 185 -11.22 28.80 0.96
CA ALA A 185 -10.09 29.72 1.06
C ALA A 185 -9.47 30.01 -0.32
N LEU A 186 -9.28 28.97 -1.14
CA LEU A 186 -8.78 29.10 -2.52
C LEU A 186 -9.72 29.93 -3.40
N LEU A 187 -11.04 29.66 -3.34
CA LEU A 187 -12.04 30.43 -4.07
C LEU A 187 -12.06 31.90 -3.63
N SER A 188 -11.92 32.15 -2.33
CA SER A 188 -11.86 33.51 -1.77
C SER A 188 -10.61 34.25 -2.27
N LEU A 189 -9.44 33.63 -2.21
CA LEU A 189 -8.19 34.20 -2.72
C LEU A 189 -8.25 34.46 -4.23
N ALA A 190 -8.82 33.53 -5.01
CA ALA A 190 -9.02 33.69 -6.44
C ALA A 190 -9.96 34.88 -6.75
N PHE A 191 -11.06 35.03 -6.01
CA PHE A 191 -11.97 36.16 -6.14
C PHE A 191 -11.26 37.50 -5.92
N TYR A 192 -10.47 37.63 -4.85
CA TYR A 192 -9.70 38.86 -4.60
C TYR A 192 -8.62 39.10 -5.67
N ALA A 193 -7.95 38.06 -6.15
CA ALA A 193 -6.91 38.17 -7.18
C ALA A 193 -7.43 38.52 -8.59
N ILE A 194 -8.72 38.30 -8.86
CA ILE A 194 -9.41 38.68 -10.11
C ILE A 194 -10.00 40.09 -10.01
N LYS A 195 -10.42 40.50 -8.81
CA LYS A 195 -11.01 41.82 -8.55
C LYS A 195 -9.98 42.97 -8.61
N ASP A 196 -8.70 42.67 -8.34
CA ASP A 196 -7.53 43.54 -8.55
C ASP A 196 -7.01 43.48 -10.01
#